data_AF-A0A7T5UQA4-F1
#
_entry.id   AF-A0A7T5UQA4-F1
#
_cell.length_a   1.000
_cell.length_b   1.000
_cell.length_c   1.000
_cell.angle_alpha   90.00
_cell.angle_beta   90.00
_cell.angle_gamma   90.00
#
_symmetry.space_group_name_H-M   'P 1'
#
loop_
_entity.id
_entity.type
_entity.pdbx_description
1 polymer ?
#
loop_
_entity_poly.entity_id
_entity_poly.type
_entity_poly.pdbx_seq_one_letter_code
_entity_poly.pdbx_strand_id
1 'polypeptide(L)'
;MSKTMVVAPIIGALVKSEDILGKDRDWNAINGDQSYFLERFFAAKNELPRYSDKELRSWVSWVASELNEILKKEGFDIQLKDFDPRTFGVVSILDVLVEWLAEGSKDNLRVGGVSYPAVRMKPAAEVDGTFKTVFEVYSSPRHRHPIVVLHTKSGDKLYMTVADGAMDGFRLTTKIDEIRGSLQPDRTRYTYLRFPMVDLNQEIDISWLIGMWTGQDSISQALQQTKFKMNQLGARVKSAVAIAVTRSVNREVGLDIDQPFYLWIERDGVTVPVMYAYLDQEDWKNPGNLSEM
;
A
#
# COMPACT_ATOMS: atom_id res chain seq x y z
N MET A 1 10.78 -9.55 7.95
CA MET A 1 10.36 -9.45 6.55
C MET A 1 8.92 -8.99 6.42
N SER A 2 8.78 -7.70 6.11
CA SER A 2 7.56 -7.01 5.73
C SER A 2 6.75 -7.71 4.62
N LYS A 3 5.44 -7.44 4.56
CA LYS A 3 4.46 -8.06 3.66
C LYS A 3 3.44 -7.02 3.22
N THR A 4 3.12 -6.99 1.93
CA THR A 4 2.19 -5.99 1.37
C THR A 4 1.21 -6.59 0.38
N MET A 5 0.12 -5.89 0.09
CA MET A 5 -0.85 -6.26 -0.94
C MET A 5 -1.42 -5.00 -1.59
N VAL A 6 -1.31 -4.90 -2.92
CA VAL A 6 -1.72 -3.75 -3.72
C VAL A 6 -2.58 -4.29 -4.87
N VAL A 7 -3.89 -4.03 -4.82
CA VAL A 7 -4.89 -4.83 -5.55
C VAL A 7 -5.38 -4.16 -6.84
N ALA A 8 -5.41 -2.82 -6.86
CA ALA A 8 -5.81 -2.04 -8.03
C ALA A 8 -5.10 -2.43 -9.36
N PRO A 9 -3.78 -2.69 -9.43
CA PRO A 9 -3.14 -3.14 -10.67
C PRO A 9 -3.51 -4.58 -11.05
N ILE A 10 -3.85 -5.46 -10.11
CA ILE A 10 -4.35 -6.81 -10.45
C ILE A 10 -5.69 -6.69 -11.18
N ILE A 11 -6.62 -5.90 -10.63
CA ILE A 11 -7.92 -5.60 -11.25
C ILE A 11 -7.69 -4.87 -12.59
N GLY A 12 -6.78 -3.90 -12.63
CA GLY A 12 -6.41 -3.13 -13.81
C GLY A 12 -5.76 -3.95 -14.93
N ALA A 13 -5.11 -5.07 -14.62
CA ALA A 13 -4.63 -6.04 -15.60
C ALA A 13 -5.77 -6.94 -16.11
N LEU A 14 -6.61 -7.46 -15.22
CA LEU A 14 -7.75 -8.30 -15.61
C LEU A 14 -8.75 -7.52 -16.50
N VAL A 15 -9.03 -6.26 -16.18
CA VAL A 15 -9.85 -5.37 -17.04
C VAL A 15 -9.13 -5.07 -18.36
N LYS A 16 -7.81 -4.85 -18.37
CA LYS A 16 -7.08 -4.57 -19.61
C LYS A 16 -7.00 -5.78 -20.56
N SER A 17 -7.14 -7.01 -20.04
CA SER A 17 -7.23 -8.21 -20.89
C SER A 17 -8.49 -8.21 -21.78
N GLU A 18 -9.55 -7.48 -21.40
CA GLU A 18 -10.78 -7.35 -22.18
C GLU A 18 -10.57 -6.64 -23.54
N ASP A 19 -9.44 -5.93 -23.74
CA ASP A 19 -9.05 -5.38 -25.06
C ASP A 19 -8.76 -6.47 -26.10
N ILE A 20 -8.33 -7.66 -25.66
CA ILE A 20 -8.13 -8.85 -26.53
C ILE A 20 -9.29 -9.82 -26.39
N LEU A 21 -9.74 -10.08 -25.16
CA LEU A 21 -10.78 -11.08 -24.87
C LEU A 21 -12.20 -10.61 -25.22
N GLY A 22 -12.40 -9.33 -25.52
CA GLY A 22 -13.72 -8.71 -25.57
C GLY A 22 -14.21 -8.32 -24.17
N LYS A 23 -15.15 -7.36 -24.13
CA LYS A 23 -15.62 -6.71 -22.90
C LYS A 23 -16.46 -7.58 -21.98
N ASP A 24 -16.57 -7.11 -20.74
CA ASP A 24 -17.47 -7.60 -19.71
C ASP A 24 -17.21 -9.07 -19.37
N ARG A 25 -15.94 -9.41 -19.11
CA ARG A 25 -15.55 -10.80 -18.80
C ARG A 25 -15.83 -11.15 -17.35
N ASP A 26 -16.62 -12.21 -17.19
CA ASP A 26 -16.78 -12.94 -15.94
C ASP A 26 -15.59 -13.88 -15.74
N TRP A 27 -14.83 -13.63 -14.68
CA TRP A 27 -13.72 -14.47 -14.23
C TRP A 27 -14.23 -15.49 -13.23
N ASN A 28 -13.70 -16.71 -13.31
CA ASN A 28 -14.14 -17.88 -12.55
C ASN A 28 -12.98 -18.45 -11.74
N ALA A 29 -13.22 -18.65 -10.45
CA ALA A 29 -12.24 -19.20 -9.50
C ALA A 29 -12.16 -20.74 -9.59
N ILE A 30 -10.96 -21.27 -9.35
CA ILE A 30 -10.69 -22.70 -9.12
C ILE A 30 -10.22 -23.02 -7.69
N ASN A 31 -10.04 -22.00 -6.85
CA ASN A 31 -9.65 -22.13 -5.45
C ASN A 31 -10.24 -21.00 -4.58
N GLY A 32 -10.19 -21.15 -3.25
CA GLY A 32 -10.79 -20.20 -2.31
C GLY A 32 -10.15 -18.81 -2.28
N ASP A 33 -8.85 -18.71 -2.59
CA ASP A 33 -8.13 -17.43 -2.68
C ASP A 33 -8.60 -16.61 -3.89
N GLN A 34 -8.82 -17.27 -5.04
CA GLN A 34 -9.44 -16.66 -6.22
C GLN A 34 -10.90 -16.27 -5.97
N SER A 35 -11.70 -17.12 -5.31
CA SER A 35 -13.08 -16.76 -4.91
C SER A 35 -13.09 -15.51 -4.04
N TYR A 36 -12.24 -15.47 -3.01
CA TYR A 36 -12.11 -14.33 -2.11
C TYR A 36 -11.70 -13.05 -2.86
N PHE A 37 -10.73 -13.14 -3.78
CA PHE A 37 -10.33 -12.00 -4.61
C PHE A 37 -11.48 -11.48 -5.50
N LEU A 38 -12.21 -12.38 -6.16
CA LEU A 38 -13.29 -12.01 -7.06
C LEU A 38 -14.45 -11.35 -6.29
N GLU A 39 -14.87 -11.96 -5.18
CA GLU A 39 -15.95 -11.46 -4.31
C GLU A 39 -15.60 -10.14 -3.61
N ARG A 40 -14.37 -9.96 -3.15
CA ARG A 40 -13.99 -8.84 -2.26
C ARG A 40 -13.28 -7.68 -2.95
N PHE A 41 -12.61 -7.92 -4.08
CA PHE A 41 -11.82 -6.90 -4.76
C PHE A 41 -12.20 -6.70 -6.23
N PHE A 42 -12.41 -7.77 -7.02
CA PHE A 42 -12.73 -7.61 -8.44
C PHE A 42 -14.11 -6.96 -8.66
N ALA A 43 -15.05 -7.09 -7.71
CA ALA A 43 -16.30 -6.34 -7.68
C ALA A 43 -16.09 -4.80 -7.77
N ALA A 44 -14.96 -4.29 -7.29
CA ALA A 44 -14.58 -2.88 -7.38
C ALA A 44 -14.01 -2.47 -8.75
N LYS A 45 -14.09 -3.30 -9.81
CA LYS A 45 -13.58 -2.95 -11.16
C LYS A 45 -14.16 -1.66 -11.74
N ASN A 46 -15.36 -1.28 -11.31
CA ASN A 46 -16.03 -0.03 -11.70
C ASN A 46 -15.47 1.22 -10.98
N GLU A 47 -14.60 1.04 -9.98
CA GLU A 47 -13.94 2.14 -9.24
C GLU A 47 -12.59 2.53 -9.85
N LEU A 48 -12.04 1.75 -10.80
CA LEU A 48 -10.75 2.07 -11.44
C LEU A 48 -10.68 3.49 -12.06
N PRO A 49 -11.75 4.09 -12.62
CA PRO A 49 -11.76 5.50 -13.06
C PRO A 49 -11.59 6.55 -11.94
N ARG A 50 -11.42 6.15 -10.67
CA ARG A 50 -11.01 7.02 -9.55
C ARG A 50 -9.49 7.21 -9.46
N TYR A 51 -8.72 6.42 -10.20
CA TYR A 51 -7.30 6.65 -10.44
C TYR A 51 -7.15 7.42 -11.75
N SER A 52 -6.25 8.40 -11.78
CA SER A 52 -5.94 9.14 -13.02
C SER A 52 -5.09 8.30 -13.98
N ASP A 53 -5.11 8.67 -15.27
CA ASP A 53 -4.32 8.03 -16.35
C ASP A 53 -2.79 8.05 -16.13
N LYS A 54 -2.31 8.69 -15.07
CA LYS A 54 -0.91 8.69 -14.63
C LYS A 54 -0.66 7.69 -13.50
N GLU A 55 -1.62 7.57 -12.59
CA GLU A 55 -1.52 6.72 -11.39
C GLU A 55 -1.71 5.25 -11.72
N LEU A 56 -2.78 4.89 -12.44
CA LEU A 56 -3.06 3.50 -12.84
C LEU A 56 -2.99 3.38 -14.36
N ARG A 57 -2.02 2.59 -14.84
CA ARG A 57 -1.74 2.44 -16.27
C ARG A 57 -1.62 0.96 -16.61
N SER A 58 -2.28 0.51 -17.68
CA SER A 58 -2.27 -0.89 -18.11
C SER A 58 -2.00 -1.03 -19.61
N TRP A 59 -1.22 -2.05 -19.98
CA TRP A 59 -0.82 -2.41 -21.33
C TRP A 59 -1.00 -3.90 -21.57
N VAL A 60 -1.28 -4.28 -22.82
CA VAL A 60 -1.46 -5.67 -23.25
C VAL A 60 -0.67 -5.90 -24.54
N SER A 61 -0.01 -7.05 -24.67
CA SER A 61 0.69 -7.43 -25.91
C SER A 61 0.84 -8.95 -26.03
N TRP A 62 0.90 -9.42 -27.28
CA TRP A 62 1.31 -10.78 -27.66
C TRP A 62 2.84 -10.99 -27.61
N VAL A 63 3.61 -9.96 -27.24
CA VAL A 63 5.08 -9.99 -27.22
C VAL A 63 5.60 -9.65 -25.81
N ALA A 64 6.28 -10.61 -25.17
CA ALA A 64 6.78 -10.45 -23.80
C ALA A 64 7.83 -9.34 -23.66
N SER A 65 8.69 -9.14 -24.67
CA SER A 65 9.75 -8.13 -24.63
C SER A 65 9.21 -6.69 -24.58
N GLU A 66 8.11 -6.39 -25.27
CA GLU A 66 7.45 -5.06 -25.24
C GLU A 66 6.97 -4.72 -23.82
N LEU A 67 6.39 -5.70 -23.13
CA LEU A 67 5.93 -5.56 -21.74
C LEU A 67 7.09 -5.46 -20.75
N ASN A 68 8.18 -6.21 -20.99
CA ASN A 68 9.40 -6.12 -20.20
C ASN A 68 10.15 -4.79 -20.39
N GLU A 69 10.09 -4.18 -21.57
CA GLU A 69 10.61 -2.82 -21.80
C GLU A 69 9.80 -1.77 -21.03
N ILE A 70 8.47 -1.91 -20.95
CA ILE A 70 7.62 -1.04 -20.13
C ILE A 70 7.95 -1.20 -18.64
N LEU A 71 8.02 -2.43 -18.12
CA LEU A 71 8.39 -2.72 -16.73
C LEU A 71 9.75 -2.09 -16.38
N LYS A 72 10.77 -2.32 -17.22
CA LYS A 72 12.12 -1.77 -17.03
C LYS A 72 12.17 -0.25 -17.09
N LYS A 73 11.42 0.38 -18.01
CA LYS A 73 11.31 1.84 -18.13
C LYS A 73 10.66 2.49 -16.90
N GLU A 74 9.71 1.79 -16.27
CA GLU A 74 8.99 2.25 -15.07
C GLU A 74 9.69 1.80 -13.75
N GLY A 75 10.94 1.34 -13.85
CA GLY A 75 11.81 1.04 -12.72
C GLY A 75 11.56 -0.31 -12.04
N PHE A 76 10.94 -1.27 -12.72
CA PHE A 76 10.73 -2.64 -12.23
C PHE A 76 11.80 -3.60 -12.75
N ASP A 77 12.14 -4.60 -11.93
CA ASP A 77 13.19 -5.59 -12.22
C ASP A 77 12.61 -6.94 -12.70
N ILE A 78 11.34 -7.21 -12.36
CA ILE A 78 10.60 -8.40 -12.78
C ILE A 78 10.44 -8.49 -14.30
N GLN A 79 10.43 -9.72 -14.82
CA GLN A 79 10.32 -9.99 -16.26
C GLN A 79 9.35 -11.15 -16.51
N LEU A 80 8.47 -10.96 -17.50
CA LEU A 80 7.66 -12.02 -18.09
C LEU A 80 8.53 -12.88 -19.02
N LYS A 81 8.30 -14.20 -19.02
CA LYS A 81 8.95 -15.10 -19.97
C LYS A 81 8.29 -15.00 -21.35
N ASP A 82 9.03 -15.36 -22.39
CA ASP A 82 8.52 -15.41 -23.77
C ASP A 82 7.21 -16.20 -23.86
N PHE A 83 6.29 -15.68 -24.68
CA PHE A 83 4.97 -16.25 -24.88
C PHE A 83 4.96 -17.24 -26.05
N ASP A 84 4.13 -18.28 -25.95
CA ASP A 84 3.77 -19.07 -27.13
C ASP A 84 2.79 -18.29 -28.03
N PRO A 85 2.58 -18.68 -29.30
CA PRO A 85 1.72 -17.95 -30.24
C PRO A 85 0.22 -17.83 -29.88
N ARG A 86 -0.23 -18.39 -28.75
CA ARG A 86 -1.60 -18.25 -28.21
C ARG A 86 -1.65 -17.56 -26.85
N THR A 87 -0.51 -17.21 -26.26
CA THR A 87 -0.44 -16.46 -25.00
C THR A 87 -0.20 -14.97 -25.28
N PHE A 88 -0.94 -14.11 -24.59
CA PHE A 88 -0.64 -12.68 -24.47
C PHE A 88 -0.37 -12.35 -23.00
N GLY A 89 0.40 -11.29 -22.76
CA GLY A 89 0.65 -10.75 -21.43
C GLY A 89 -0.09 -9.45 -21.19
N VAL A 90 -0.31 -9.14 -19.91
CA VAL A 90 -0.80 -7.84 -19.46
C VAL A 90 0.14 -7.32 -18.37
N VAL A 91 0.49 -6.04 -18.45
CA VAL A 91 1.17 -5.29 -17.38
C VAL A 91 0.23 -4.21 -16.89
N SER A 92 0.09 -4.07 -15.57
CA SER A 92 -0.57 -2.93 -14.95
C SER A 92 0.29 -2.38 -13.83
N ILE A 93 0.44 -1.07 -13.79
CA ILE A 93 1.33 -0.34 -12.88
C ILE A 93 0.51 0.69 -12.13
N LEU A 94 0.66 0.69 -10.81
CA LEU A 94 0.15 1.71 -9.91
C LEU A 94 1.34 2.55 -9.38
N ASP A 95 1.27 3.87 -9.53
CA ASP A 95 2.22 4.84 -8.98
C ASP A 95 1.44 6.00 -8.34
N VAL A 96 1.30 5.95 -7.01
CA VAL A 96 0.54 6.95 -6.24
C VAL A 96 1.49 7.69 -5.30
N LEU A 97 1.59 9.00 -5.48
CA LEU A 97 2.30 9.92 -4.60
C LEU A 97 1.32 10.57 -3.63
N VAL A 98 1.58 10.38 -2.34
CA VAL A 98 0.82 10.96 -1.23
C VAL A 98 1.70 11.97 -0.49
N GLU A 99 1.47 13.27 -0.70
CA GLU A 99 2.17 14.32 0.06
C GLU A 99 1.46 14.60 1.38
N TRP A 100 2.20 14.79 2.47
CA TRP A 100 1.60 15.16 3.76
C TRP A 100 0.96 16.56 3.69
N LEU A 101 -0.14 16.76 4.42
CA LEU A 101 -0.81 18.06 4.49
C LEU A 101 0.10 19.16 5.07
N ALA A 102 1.07 18.78 5.92
CA ALA A 102 2.21 19.61 6.32
C ALA A 102 3.47 18.73 6.45
N GLU A 103 4.66 19.29 6.17
CA GLU A 103 5.93 18.57 6.31
C GLU A 103 6.23 18.22 7.78
N GLY A 104 6.69 16.99 8.03
CA GLY A 104 7.16 16.56 9.34
C GLY A 104 8.60 16.99 9.62
N SER A 105 8.98 17.07 10.89
CA SER A 105 10.40 17.24 11.24
C SER A 105 11.13 15.90 11.20
N LYS A 106 12.35 15.88 10.67
CA LYS A 106 13.25 14.72 10.77
C LYS A 106 13.63 14.50 12.23
N ASP A 107 13.53 13.26 12.70
CA ASP A 107 13.84 12.84 14.07
C ASP A 107 14.54 11.46 14.03
N ASN A 108 14.82 10.86 15.19
CA ASN A 108 15.22 9.45 15.28
C ASN A 108 14.34 8.70 16.29
N LEU A 109 13.97 7.47 15.94
CA LEU A 109 13.44 6.52 16.91
C LEU A 109 14.59 5.70 17.49
N ARG A 110 14.59 5.56 18.83
CA ARG A 110 15.60 4.80 19.57
C ARG A 110 14.99 3.55 20.18
N VAL A 111 15.57 2.42 19.81
CA VAL A 111 14.83 1.17 19.73
C VAL A 111 15.82 0.00 19.70
N GLY A 112 15.78 -0.88 20.69
CA GLY A 112 16.71 -2.00 20.87
C GLY A 112 18.18 -1.62 21.07
N GLY A 113 18.47 -0.35 21.42
CA GLY A 113 19.82 0.23 21.38
C GLY A 113 20.25 0.75 20.00
N VAL A 114 19.51 0.41 18.95
CA VAL A 114 19.66 0.93 17.58
C VAL A 114 18.93 2.28 17.45
N SER A 115 19.34 3.09 16.48
CA SER A 115 18.72 4.37 16.14
C SER A 115 18.33 4.34 14.67
N TYR A 116 17.05 4.59 14.37
CA TYR A 116 16.53 4.59 13.01
C TYR A 116 15.97 5.98 12.64
N PRO A 117 16.10 6.41 11.38
CA PRO A 117 15.54 7.67 10.89
C PRO A 117 14.02 7.69 11.04
N ALA A 118 13.50 8.79 11.58
CA ALA A 118 12.09 8.96 11.89
C ALA A 118 11.54 10.31 11.39
N VAL A 119 10.22 10.39 11.35
CA VAL A 119 9.43 11.59 11.11
C VAL A 119 8.65 11.89 12.38
N ARG A 120 8.73 13.12 12.89
CA ARG A 120 7.88 13.63 13.98
C ARG A 120 6.92 14.68 13.44
N MET A 121 5.63 14.44 13.66
CA MET A 121 4.51 15.31 13.26
C MET A 121 3.90 16.01 14.47
N LYS A 122 3.38 17.23 14.26
CA LYS A 122 2.48 17.92 15.19
C LYS A 122 1.02 17.57 14.85
N PRO A 123 0.07 17.60 15.81
CA PRO A 123 -1.34 17.28 15.55
C PRO A 123 -2.04 18.28 14.62
N ALA A 124 -1.56 19.53 14.57
CA ALA A 124 -2.02 20.56 13.65
C ALA A 124 -0.86 21.43 13.17
N ALA A 125 -1.04 22.04 12.00
CA ALA A 125 -0.10 22.99 11.39
C ALA A 125 -0.87 24.08 10.63
N GLU A 126 -0.22 25.22 10.39
CA GLU A 126 -0.74 26.23 9.48
C GLU A 126 -0.42 25.83 8.05
N VAL A 127 -1.45 25.79 7.19
CA VAL A 127 -1.37 25.40 5.78
C VAL A 127 -2.29 26.34 5.02
N ASP A 128 -1.75 27.06 4.03
CA ASP A 128 -2.47 28.09 3.27
C ASP A 128 -3.12 29.18 4.16
N GLY A 129 -2.42 29.61 5.22
CA GLY A 129 -2.91 30.59 6.19
C GLY A 129 -4.02 30.09 7.13
N THR A 130 -4.32 28.79 7.12
CA THR A 130 -5.36 28.16 7.95
C THR A 130 -4.76 27.06 8.82
N PHE A 131 -5.10 27.01 10.11
CA PHE A 131 -4.73 25.87 10.95
C PHE A 131 -5.56 24.64 10.56
N LYS A 132 -4.90 23.60 10.06
CA LYS A 132 -5.50 22.31 9.67
C LYS A 132 -4.98 21.19 10.58
N THR A 133 -5.84 20.21 10.87
CA THR A 133 -5.44 18.98 11.57
C THR A 133 -4.55 18.15 10.65
N VAL A 134 -3.34 17.84 11.10
CA VAL A 134 -2.34 17.04 10.35
C VAL A 134 -2.53 15.55 10.63
N PHE A 135 -2.84 15.19 11.88
CA PHE A 135 -3.20 13.82 12.23
C PHE A 135 -4.35 13.75 13.24
N GLU A 136 -5.13 12.69 13.11
CA GLU A 136 -6.17 12.28 14.08
C GLU A 136 -5.85 10.90 14.63
N VAL A 137 -6.47 10.53 15.76
CA VAL A 137 -6.31 9.20 16.37
C VAL A 137 -7.67 8.58 16.66
N TYR A 138 -7.76 7.28 16.41
CA TYR A 138 -8.94 6.44 16.53
C TYR A 138 -8.59 5.20 17.35
N SER A 139 -9.62 4.54 17.87
CA SER A 139 -9.57 3.22 18.48
C SER A 139 -10.45 2.26 17.70
N SER A 140 -10.31 0.96 17.91
CA SER A 140 -11.19 -0.06 17.33
C SER A 140 -11.38 -1.20 18.34
N PRO A 141 -12.60 -1.73 18.55
CA PRO A 141 -12.81 -2.92 19.38
C PRO A 141 -12.23 -4.20 18.76
N ARG A 142 -11.71 -4.14 17.53
CA ARG A 142 -11.00 -5.23 16.83
C ARG A 142 -9.47 -5.10 16.91
N HIS A 143 -8.93 -4.14 17.66
CA HIS A 143 -7.50 -3.89 17.77
C HIS A 143 -7.11 -3.36 19.15
N ARG A 144 -5.83 -3.53 19.53
CA ARG A 144 -5.32 -3.14 20.86
C ARG A 144 -4.58 -1.82 20.87
N HIS A 145 -4.14 -1.34 19.71
CA HIS A 145 -3.32 -0.14 19.58
C HIS A 145 -4.12 1.02 18.95
N PRO A 146 -3.80 2.29 19.26
CA PRO A 146 -4.41 3.43 18.62
C PRO A 146 -4.11 3.46 17.12
N ILE A 147 -5.11 3.81 16.32
CA ILE A 147 -5.02 3.95 14.86
C ILE A 147 -4.85 5.43 14.55
N VAL A 148 -3.74 5.78 13.90
CA VAL A 148 -3.45 7.16 13.49
C VAL A 148 -3.87 7.37 12.05
N VAL A 149 -4.44 8.53 11.76
CA VAL A 149 -4.80 8.96 10.40
C VAL A 149 -4.01 10.20 10.05
N LEU A 150 -3.12 10.11 9.07
CA LEU A 150 -2.43 11.26 8.47
C LEU A 150 -3.26 11.83 7.33
N HIS A 151 -3.51 13.15 7.40
CA HIS A 151 -4.13 13.90 6.31
C HIS A 151 -3.09 14.34 5.28
N THR A 152 -3.52 14.43 4.03
CA THR A 152 -2.63 14.56 2.85
C THR A 152 -3.09 15.71 1.96
N LYS A 153 -2.24 16.12 1.00
CA LYS A 153 -2.60 17.18 0.03
C LYS A 153 -3.60 16.71 -1.03
N SER A 154 -3.63 15.41 -1.36
CA SER A 154 -4.55 14.84 -2.36
C SER A 154 -5.96 14.58 -1.81
N GLY A 155 -6.12 14.55 -0.48
CA GLY A 155 -7.36 14.12 0.18
C GLY A 155 -7.41 12.61 0.45
N ASP A 156 -6.42 11.84 -0.05
CA ASP A 156 -6.16 10.48 0.42
C ASP A 156 -5.85 10.49 1.92
N LYS A 157 -6.03 9.36 2.61
CA LYS A 157 -5.73 9.23 4.04
C LYS A 157 -4.82 8.04 4.27
N LEU A 158 -3.69 8.27 4.94
CA LEU A 158 -2.77 7.21 5.32
C LEU A 158 -2.97 6.84 6.79
N TYR A 159 -3.31 5.58 7.02
CA TYR A 159 -3.57 5.03 8.35
C TYR A 159 -2.36 4.21 8.82
N MET A 160 -2.03 4.28 10.11
CA MET A 160 -0.98 3.46 10.72
C MET A 160 -1.33 3.05 12.16
N THR A 161 -0.95 1.82 12.54
CA THR A 161 -1.16 1.32 13.90
C THR A 161 -0.24 0.13 14.23
N VAL A 162 0.24 0.01 15.47
CA VAL A 162 1.16 -1.08 15.88
C VAL A 162 0.50 -2.44 15.71
N ALA A 163 1.16 -3.36 15.02
CA ALA A 163 0.57 -4.61 14.58
C ALA A 163 0.38 -5.60 15.75
N ASP A 164 -0.78 -6.26 15.80
CA ASP A 164 -1.03 -7.38 16.73
C ASP A 164 -0.12 -8.61 16.43
N GLY A 165 0.56 -8.63 15.28
CA GLY A 165 1.47 -9.69 14.83
C GLY A 165 1.75 -9.61 13.33
N ALA A 166 2.60 -10.49 12.81
CA ALA A 166 2.87 -10.60 11.37
C ALA A 166 1.67 -11.18 10.60
N MET A 167 1.31 -10.54 9.48
CA MET A 167 0.21 -10.94 8.60
C MET A 167 0.59 -10.76 7.13
N ASP A 168 0.02 -11.59 6.27
CA ASP A 168 0.28 -11.65 4.83
C ASP A 168 -1.00 -11.89 4.01
N GLY A 169 -0.94 -11.62 2.71
CA GLY A 169 -2.01 -11.88 1.74
C GLY A 169 -3.40 -11.43 2.21
N PHE A 170 -4.40 -12.28 2.03
CA PHE A 170 -5.78 -11.98 2.46
C PHE A 170 -5.98 -11.97 3.98
N ARG A 171 -5.04 -12.51 4.78
CA ARG A 171 -5.09 -12.40 6.25
C ARG A 171 -4.76 -10.97 6.69
N LEU A 172 -3.78 -10.35 6.05
CA LEU A 172 -3.44 -8.93 6.23
C LEU A 172 -4.62 -8.02 5.87
N THR A 173 -5.25 -8.23 4.70
CA THR A 173 -6.38 -7.39 4.30
C THR A 173 -7.62 -7.64 5.15
N THR A 174 -7.94 -8.89 5.51
CA THR A 174 -9.04 -9.19 6.44
C THR A 174 -8.85 -8.49 7.78
N LYS A 175 -7.62 -8.52 8.33
CA LYS A 175 -7.32 -7.85 9.59
C LYS A 175 -7.46 -6.33 9.50
N ILE A 176 -6.95 -5.69 8.44
CA ILE A 176 -7.12 -4.25 8.24
C ILE A 176 -8.59 -3.89 7.98
N ASP A 177 -9.35 -4.72 7.28
CA ASP A 177 -10.79 -4.53 7.04
C ASP A 177 -11.62 -4.60 8.33
N GLU A 178 -11.31 -5.52 9.25
CA GLU A 178 -11.92 -5.55 10.58
C GLU A 178 -11.62 -4.27 11.40
N ILE A 179 -10.43 -3.69 11.22
CA ILE A 179 -10.02 -2.46 11.91
C ILE A 179 -10.76 -1.25 11.32
N ARG A 180 -10.65 -0.99 10.00
CA ARG A 180 -11.27 0.17 9.34
C ARG A 180 -12.79 0.16 9.47
N GLY A 181 -13.40 -1.02 9.36
CA GLY A 181 -14.85 -1.22 9.56
C GLY A 181 -15.36 -1.05 11.00
N SER A 182 -14.50 -0.70 11.96
CA SER A 182 -14.88 -0.53 13.37
C SER A 182 -14.19 0.64 14.09
N LEU A 183 -13.66 1.61 13.34
CA LEU A 183 -12.99 2.79 13.92
C LEU A 183 -13.95 3.68 14.73
N GLN A 184 -13.44 4.18 15.87
CA GLN A 184 -14.13 5.11 16.77
C GLN A 184 -13.16 6.23 17.18
N PRO A 185 -13.51 7.53 17.10
CA PRO A 185 -12.58 8.61 17.41
C PRO A 185 -12.02 8.53 18.83
N ASP A 186 -10.69 8.53 18.95
CA ASP A 186 -10.02 8.64 20.25
C ASP A 186 -10.06 10.11 20.71
N ARG A 187 -10.32 10.32 22.00
CA ARG A 187 -10.39 11.65 22.62
C ARG A 187 -9.10 12.03 23.35
N THR A 188 -8.09 11.16 23.31
CA THR A 188 -6.75 11.37 23.86
C THR A 188 -6.04 12.48 23.07
N ARG A 189 -5.62 13.54 23.78
CA ARG A 189 -4.93 14.68 23.16
C ARG A 189 -3.44 14.41 23.05
N TYR A 190 -3.04 13.88 21.90
CA TYR A 190 -1.63 13.68 21.57
C TYR A 190 -0.95 14.99 21.17
N THR A 191 0.28 15.23 21.66
CA THR A 191 1.07 16.45 21.36
C THR A 191 2.01 16.28 20.17
N TYR A 192 2.36 15.04 19.84
CA TYR A 192 3.05 14.66 18.62
C TYR A 192 2.77 13.21 18.24
N LEU A 193 3.01 12.91 16.97
CA LEU A 193 3.15 11.57 16.43
C LEU A 193 4.61 11.38 16.00
N ARG A 194 5.16 10.17 16.17
CA ARG A 194 6.45 9.78 15.60
C ARG A 194 6.35 8.42 14.91
N PHE A 195 6.86 8.34 13.69
CA PHE A 195 6.86 7.15 12.82
C PHE A 195 8.15 7.13 11.96
N PRO A 196 8.38 6.17 11.06
CA PRO A 196 9.71 5.98 10.46
C PRO A 196 9.92 6.73 9.15
N MET A 197 11.19 6.74 8.71
CA MET A 197 11.52 6.72 7.29
C MET A 197 11.72 5.30 6.75
N VAL A 198 11.51 5.10 5.46
CA VAL A 198 11.09 3.82 4.89
C VAL A 198 11.69 3.54 3.51
N ASP A 199 12.28 2.36 3.28
CA ASP A 199 12.75 1.93 1.93
C ASP A 199 12.88 0.38 1.78
N LEU A 200 12.15 -0.22 0.83
CA LEU A 200 12.11 -1.66 0.49
C LEU A 200 12.03 -1.83 -1.04
N ASN A 201 12.48 -2.97 -1.54
CA ASN A 201 12.05 -3.54 -2.82
C ASN A 201 11.60 -4.98 -2.55
N GLN A 202 10.31 -5.30 -2.78
CA GLN A 202 9.73 -6.62 -2.55
C GLN A 202 9.03 -7.14 -3.80
N GLU A 203 9.43 -8.35 -4.22
CA GLU A 203 8.66 -9.21 -5.11
C GLU A 203 7.64 -10.01 -4.29
N ILE A 204 6.43 -10.16 -4.84
CA ILE A 204 5.31 -10.87 -4.23
C ILE A 204 4.94 -12.03 -5.17
N ASP A 205 4.92 -13.23 -4.62
CA ASP A 205 4.35 -14.39 -5.29
C ASP A 205 2.82 -14.26 -5.33
N ILE A 206 2.29 -14.06 -6.54
CA ILE A 206 0.85 -14.03 -6.83
C ILE A 206 0.42 -15.22 -7.71
N SER A 207 1.19 -16.32 -7.68
CA SER A 207 0.88 -17.57 -8.40
C SER A 207 -0.46 -18.20 -8.04
N TRP A 208 -1.09 -17.81 -6.92
CA TRP A 208 -2.47 -18.18 -6.57
C TRP A 208 -3.51 -17.76 -7.63
N LEU A 209 -3.20 -16.78 -8.50
CA LEU A 209 -4.01 -16.40 -9.66
C LEU A 209 -3.94 -17.40 -10.83
N ILE A 210 -2.91 -18.24 -10.89
CA ILE A 210 -2.70 -19.15 -12.02
C ILE A 210 -3.86 -20.16 -12.09
N GLY A 211 -4.36 -20.40 -13.30
CA GLY A 211 -5.54 -21.24 -13.55
C GLY A 211 -6.90 -20.58 -13.31
N MET A 212 -6.96 -19.33 -12.83
CA MET A 212 -8.19 -18.53 -12.89
C MET A 212 -8.54 -18.28 -14.37
N TRP A 213 -9.83 -18.39 -14.74
CA TRP A 213 -10.23 -18.49 -16.14
C TRP A 213 -11.47 -17.67 -16.52
N THR A 214 -11.62 -17.37 -17.80
CA THR A 214 -12.84 -16.79 -18.40
C THR A 214 -13.05 -17.35 -19.81
N GLY A 215 -14.26 -17.81 -20.14
CA GLY A 215 -14.54 -18.40 -21.46
C GLY A 215 -13.75 -19.71 -21.72
N GLN A 216 -12.64 -19.62 -22.46
CA GLN A 216 -11.69 -20.73 -22.69
C GLN A 216 -10.25 -20.35 -22.29
N ASP A 217 -10.07 -19.15 -21.73
CA ASP A 217 -8.79 -18.48 -21.52
C ASP A 217 -8.43 -18.53 -20.02
N SER A 218 -7.15 -18.72 -19.67
CA SER A 218 -6.71 -18.82 -18.26
C SER A 218 -5.34 -18.21 -17.99
N ILE A 219 -5.12 -17.79 -16.74
CA ILE A 219 -3.86 -17.15 -16.31
C ILE A 219 -2.75 -18.21 -16.21
N SER A 220 -1.68 -18.03 -17.00
CA SER A 220 -0.53 -18.94 -17.08
C SER A 220 0.71 -18.48 -16.31
N GLN A 221 0.85 -17.17 -16.07
CA GLN A 221 1.94 -16.55 -15.30
C GLN A 221 1.37 -15.38 -14.48
N ALA A 222 1.88 -15.18 -13.26
CA ALA A 222 1.50 -14.05 -12.40
C ALA A 222 2.69 -13.65 -11.49
N LEU A 223 3.09 -12.38 -11.52
CA LEU A 223 4.21 -11.81 -10.76
C LEU A 223 3.86 -10.38 -10.32
N GLN A 224 4.27 -9.96 -9.13
CA GLN A 224 4.09 -8.60 -8.63
C GLN A 224 5.38 -8.09 -7.95
N GLN A 225 5.68 -6.80 -8.11
CA GLN A 225 6.83 -6.14 -7.47
C GLN A 225 6.45 -4.75 -6.95
N THR A 226 7.08 -4.34 -5.83
CA THR A 226 6.44 -3.47 -4.85
C THR A 226 7.53 -2.80 -3.97
N LYS A 227 7.78 -1.49 -4.17
CA LYS A 227 8.89 -0.65 -3.62
C LYS A 227 8.47 0.79 -3.16
N PHE A 228 8.29 1.10 -1.86
CA PHE A 228 7.72 2.38 -1.36
C PHE A 228 8.76 3.20 -0.60
N LYS A 229 8.62 4.51 -0.69
CA LYS A 229 9.45 5.46 0.03
C LYS A 229 8.54 6.36 0.85
N MET A 230 8.77 6.40 2.17
CA MET A 230 8.08 7.32 3.07
C MET A 230 9.12 8.09 3.89
N ASN A 231 8.98 9.41 3.91
CA ASN A 231 9.90 10.33 4.59
C ASN A 231 9.10 11.51 5.18
N GLN A 232 9.80 12.60 5.52
CA GLN A 232 9.16 13.73 6.19
C GLN A 232 8.30 14.62 5.26
N LEU A 233 8.37 14.45 3.94
CA LEU A 233 7.59 15.18 2.92
C LEU A 233 6.28 14.47 2.53
N GLY A 234 6.32 13.14 2.48
CA GLY A 234 5.21 12.32 2.02
C GLY A 234 5.57 10.85 1.95
N ALA A 235 4.77 10.11 1.19
CA ALA A 235 4.93 8.71 0.91
C ALA A 235 4.59 8.42 -0.58
N ARG A 236 5.47 7.73 -1.32
CA ARG A 236 5.22 7.32 -2.71
C ARG A 236 5.16 5.80 -2.82
N VAL A 237 4.01 5.29 -3.24
CA VAL A 237 3.66 3.86 -3.22
C VAL A 237 4.29 3.12 -4.39
N LYS A 238 5.17 2.18 -4.05
CA LYS A 238 5.02 0.81 -4.52
C LYS A 238 4.82 -0.17 -3.28
N SER A 239 5.76 -0.40 -2.30
CA SER A 239 5.57 -0.94 -0.88
C SER A 239 6.88 -1.12 0.01
N ALA A 240 6.91 -0.87 1.36
CA ALA A 240 8.11 -0.84 2.30
C ALA A 240 7.88 -0.54 3.83
N VAL A 241 8.83 -0.80 4.81
CA VAL A 241 9.04 -0.25 6.24
C VAL A 241 9.66 -1.26 7.29
N ALA A 242 10.51 -0.90 8.33
CA ALA A 242 10.83 -1.77 9.54
C ALA A 242 11.85 -1.41 10.79
N ILE A 243 11.63 -1.75 12.11
CA ILE A 243 11.86 -0.98 13.44
C ILE A 243 12.20 -1.76 14.82
N ALA A 244 12.30 -1.21 16.11
CA ALA A 244 12.60 -2.02 17.40
C ALA A 244 12.47 -1.63 19.01
N VAL A 245 11.70 -0.68 19.64
CA VAL A 245 11.49 -0.34 21.16
C VAL A 245 12.64 -0.01 22.23
N THR A 246 12.62 1.06 23.11
CA THR A 246 13.10 1.17 24.58
C THR A 246 12.80 2.53 25.37
N ARG A 247 12.56 2.51 26.72
CA ARG A 247 12.18 3.59 27.73
C ARG A 247 13.17 4.78 28.03
N SER A 248 12.85 5.88 28.79
CA SER A 248 11.63 6.72 29.10
C SER A 248 11.82 7.69 30.33
N VAL A 249 11.46 8.99 30.27
CA VAL A 249 10.99 9.88 31.42
C VAL A 249 10.13 11.07 30.89
N ASN A 250 9.10 11.48 31.65
CA ASN A 250 8.22 12.68 31.52
C ASN A 250 7.39 12.87 30.23
N ARG A 251 6.09 13.08 30.40
CA ARG A 251 5.09 13.03 29.31
C ARG A 251 4.55 14.40 28.89
N GLU A 252 5.06 14.88 27.76
CA GLU A 252 4.15 15.11 26.63
C GLU A 252 3.43 13.80 26.28
N VAL A 253 2.15 13.85 25.89
CA VAL A 253 1.43 12.64 25.41
C VAL A 253 1.79 12.43 23.94
N GLY A 254 2.99 11.91 23.71
CA GLY A 254 3.43 11.46 22.39
C GLY A 254 2.79 10.14 21.98
N LEU A 255 2.59 9.96 20.68
CA LEU A 255 2.32 8.67 20.07
C LEU A 255 3.53 8.26 19.23
N ASP A 256 4.42 7.47 19.83
CA ASP A 256 5.47 6.78 19.10
C ASP A 256 4.89 5.48 18.53
N ILE A 257 4.99 5.29 17.21
CA ILE A 257 5.04 3.95 16.64
C ILE A 257 6.46 3.45 16.92
N ASP A 258 6.65 2.43 17.76
CA ASP A 258 7.98 1.92 18.17
C ASP A 258 8.16 0.39 17.95
N GLN A 259 7.15 -0.24 17.33
CA GLN A 259 7.03 -1.66 16.97
C GLN A 259 6.57 -1.83 15.51
N PRO A 260 6.70 -3.04 14.91
CA PRO A 260 6.10 -3.36 13.61
C PRO A 260 4.64 -2.92 13.52
N PHE A 261 4.20 -2.46 12.34
CA PHE A 261 2.88 -1.84 12.19
C PHE A 261 2.10 -2.32 10.96
N TYR A 262 0.78 -2.14 11.03
CA TYR A 262 -0.10 -2.15 9.87
C TYR A 262 -0.19 -0.74 9.29
N LEU A 263 -0.21 -0.63 7.97
CA LEU A 263 -0.44 0.61 7.23
C LEU A 263 -1.40 0.34 6.08
N TRP A 264 -2.31 1.29 5.85
CA TRP A 264 -3.15 1.30 4.64
C TRP A 264 -3.43 2.72 4.17
N ILE A 265 -3.80 2.86 2.89
CA ILE A 265 -4.13 4.15 2.27
C ILE A 265 -5.55 4.08 1.73
N GLU A 266 -6.42 4.97 2.17
CA GLU A 266 -7.80 5.09 1.69
C GLU A 266 -7.92 6.30 0.76
N ARG A 267 -8.69 6.14 -0.32
CA ARG A 267 -9.07 7.20 -1.26
C ARG A 267 -10.58 7.39 -1.21
N ASP A 268 -11.04 8.63 -1.18
CA ASP A 268 -12.49 8.91 -1.14
C ASP A 268 -13.18 8.38 -2.41
N GLY A 269 -14.36 7.77 -2.23
CA GLY A 269 -15.09 7.10 -3.30
C GLY A 269 -14.46 5.82 -3.86
N VAL A 270 -13.48 5.22 -3.17
CA VAL A 270 -12.92 3.88 -3.45
C VAL A 270 -13.09 2.97 -2.23
N THR A 271 -13.71 1.80 -2.39
CA THR A 271 -14.07 0.89 -1.28
C THR A 271 -12.91 0.00 -0.82
N VAL A 272 -11.93 -0.22 -1.71
CA VAL A 272 -10.71 -1.00 -1.47
C VAL A 272 -9.53 -0.05 -1.23
N PRO A 273 -8.86 -0.09 -0.07
CA PRO A 273 -7.60 0.62 0.17
C PRO A 273 -6.59 0.44 -0.96
N VAL A 274 -5.97 1.56 -1.36
CA VAL A 274 -4.97 1.66 -2.44
C VAL A 274 -3.78 0.72 -2.18
N MET A 275 -3.43 0.54 -0.91
CA MET A 275 -2.36 -0.34 -0.42
C MET A 275 -2.72 -0.89 0.96
N TYR A 276 -2.37 -2.15 1.20
CA TYR A 276 -2.35 -2.80 2.51
C TYR A 276 -0.93 -3.25 2.85
N ALA A 277 -0.50 -3.12 4.11
CA ALA A 277 0.86 -3.47 4.49
C ALA A 277 1.02 -3.89 5.97
N TYR A 278 1.86 -4.89 6.22
CA TYR A 278 2.47 -5.24 7.51
C TYR A 278 3.99 -5.11 7.41
N LEU A 279 4.61 -4.47 8.39
CA LEU A 279 5.82 -3.71 8.14
C LEU A 279 6.76 -3.73 9.37
N ASP A 280 7.95 -4.37 9.28
CA ASP A 280 8.55 -5.08 10.44
C ASP A 280 9.93 -4.71 11.02
N GLN A 281 11.09 -5.38 10.75
CA GLN A 281 12.44 -5.05 11.30
C GLN A 281 13.68 -5.01 10.33
N GLU A 282 13.53 -5.20 9.01
CA GLU A 282 14.61 -5.05 7.98
C GLU A 282 14.80 -3.65 7.25
N ASP A 283 13.97 -2.61 7.44
CA ASP A 283 13.72 -1.50 6.46
C ASP A 283 13.39 -0.06 6.97
N TRP A 284 13.58 0.34 8.25
CA TRP A 284 13.49 1.76 8.68
C TRP A 284 14.73 2.53 8.21
N LYS A 285 14.80 2.77 6.90
CA LYS A 285 15.92 3.40 6.18
C LYS A 285 15.46 4.77 5.66
N ASN A 286 16.34 5.76 5.58
CA ASN A 286 15.98 7.04 4.96
C ASN A 286 15.99 6.88 3.42
N PRO A 287 14.85 6.99 2.72
CA PRO A 287 14.78 6.74 1.27
C PRO A 287 15.34 7.88 0.40
N GLY A 288 15.77 8.98 1.02
CA GLY A 288 16.19 10.18 0.32
C GLY A 288 14.99 10.92 -0.29
N ASN A 289 15.03 11.09 -1.61
CA ASN A 289 14.03 11.83 -2.38
C ASN A 289 12.90 10.91 -2.90
N LEU A 290 11.66 11.42 -2.96
CA LEU A 290 10.49 10.67 -3.44
C LEU A 290 10.35 10.71 -4.97
N SER A 291 10.98 11.67 -5.67
CA SER A 291 10.93 11.73 -7.14
C SER A 291 11.84 10.71 -7.83
N GLU A 292 12.85 10.18 -7.13
CA GLU A 292 13.85 9.24 -7.65
C GLU A 292 13.42 7.78 -7.35
N MET A 293 12.50 7.26 -8.17
CA MET A 293 11.88 5.91 -8.10
C MET A 293 11.38 5.42 -9.47
#